data_AF-A0A8T1VEM1-F1
#
_entry.id   AF-A0A8T1VEM1-F1
#
_cell.length_a   1.000
_cell.length_b   1.000
_cell.length_c   1.000
_cell.angle_alpha   90.00
_cell.angle_beta   90.00
_cell.angle_gamma   90.00
#
_symmetry.space_group_name_H-M   'P 1'
#
loop_
_entity.id
_entity.type
_entity.pdbx_description
1 polymer ?
#
loop_
_entity_poly.entity_id
_entity_poly.type
_entity_poly.pdbx_seq_one_letter_code
_entity_poly.pdbx_strand_id
1 'polypeptide(L)'
;MHRSVTSIDAKIRWIEKRWEDDNKWLNESGLFAAYQIGGVDENIRASFDKLCPTYDRVSPVFRNISSDEEVEIEDESDDDTDWEQCSRKMAEKKVRAAAEKKVCIEDDERHHRQELFECELGAKRLQAQVDIVYARVLGRQKLLDGGVPEEEVDRVMPAPAAGGCCSSG
;
A
#
# COMPACT_ATOMS: atom_id res chain seq x y z
N MET A 1 -14.78 12.45 -10.52
CA MET A 1 -14.99 11.14 -11.17
C MET A 1 -14.05 10.13 -10.53
N HIS A 2 -14.56 9.25 -9.67
CA HIS A 2 -13.78 8.13 -9.11
C HIS A 2 -13.86 6.94 -10.08
N ARG A 3 -12.76 6.21 -10.26
CA ARG A 3 -12.77 4.94 -11.02
C ARG A 3 -13.56 3.90 -10.21
N SER A 4 -14.37 3.07 -10.88
CA SER A 4 -15.06 1.95 -10.22
C SER A 4 -14.06 0.86 -9.82
N VAL A 5 -14.35 0.13 -8.74
CA VAL A 5 -13.52 -1.00 -8.28
C VAL A 5 -13.30 -2.02 -9.40
N THR A 6 -14.38 -2.38 -10.12
CA THR A 6 -14.31 -3.28 -11.26
C THR A 6 -13.41 -2.78 -12.40
N SER A 7 -13.37 -1.47 -12.63
CA SER A 7 -12.49 -0.87 -13.65
C SER A 7 -11.04 -0.86 -13.19
N ILE A 8 -10.79 -0.73 -11.89
CA ILE A 8 -9.46 -0.82 -11.30
C ILE A 8 -8.96 -2.26 -11.39
N ASP A 9 -9.76 -3.25 -10.98
CA ASP A 9 -9.39 -4.67 -11.01
C ASP A 9 -9.10 -5.17 -12.42
N ALA A 10 -9.95 -4.81 -13.39
CA ALA A 10 -9.73 -5.15 -14.79
C ALA A 10 -8.41 -4.57 -15.32
N LYS A 11 -8.04 -3.36 -14.86
CA LYS A 11 -6.78 -2.73 -15.25
C LYS A 11 -5.58 -3.39 -14.59
N ILE A 12 -5.68 -3.78 -13.32
CA ILE A 12 -4.62 -4.51 -12.62
C ILE A 12 -4.32 -5.83 -13.33
N ARG A 13 -5.36 -6.65 -13.60
CA ARG A 13 -5.21 -7.92 -14.34
C ARG A 13 -4.60 -7.74 -15.73
N TRP A 14 -4.97 -6.66 -16.42
CA TRP A 14 -4.39 -6.35 -17.73
C TRP A 14 -2.90 -6.04 -17.63
N ILE A 15 -2.48 -5.28 -16.61
CA ILE A 15 -1.07 -4.97 -16.37
C ILE A 15 -0.28 -6.22 -15.98
N GLU A 16 -0.85 -7.08 -15.13
CA GLU A 16 -0.26 -8.35 -14.71
C GLU A 16 -0.01 -9.27 -15.91
N LYS A 17 -1.03 -9.51 -16.72
CA LYS A 17 -0.91 -10.32 -17.93
C LYS A 17 0.13 -9.77 -18.91
N ARG A 18 0.17 -8.45 -19.08
CA ARG A 18 1.18 -7.78 -19.92
C ARG A 18 2.59 -8.07 -19.40
N TRP A 19 2.80 -7.99 -18.09
CA TRP A 19 4.09 -8.27 -17.47
C TRP A 19 4.50 -9.74 -17.62
N GLU A 20 3.57 -10.69 -17.50
CA GLU A 20 3.81 -12.12 -17.75
C GLU A 20 4.23 -12.38 -19.21
N ASP A 21 3.54 -11.79 -20.17
CA ASP A 21 3.87 -11.90 -21.59
C ASP A 21 5.28 -11.33 -21.87
N ASP A 22 5.63 -10.20 -21.25
CA ASP A 22 6.94 -9.56 -21.38
C ASP A 22 8.06 -10.42 -20.76
N ASN A 23 7.81 -11.02 -19.59
CA ASN A 23 8.73 -11.98 -18.97
C ASN A 23 8.93 -13.22 -19.82
N LYS A 24 7.84 -13.75 -20.40
CA LYS A 24 7.90 -14.89 -21.29
C LYS A 24 8.78 -14.56 -22.50
N TRP A 25 8.60 -13.39 -23.09
CA TRP A 25 9.44 -12.93 -24.20
C TRP A 25 10.93 -12.81 -23.82
N LEU A 26 11.23 -12.24 -22.64
CA LEU A 26 12.61 -12.14 -22.14
C LEU A 26 13.26 -13.51 -21.90
N ASN A 27 12.48 -14.47 -21.39
CA ASN A 27 12.91 -15.84 -21.17
C ASN A 27 13.15 -16.58 -22.49
N GLU A 28 12.22 -16.49 -23.44
CA GLU A 28 12.35 -17.09 -24.78
C GLU A 28 13.54 -16.50 -25.56
N SER A 29 13.88 -15.24 -25.30
CA SER A 29 15.06 -14.58 -25.89
C SER A 29 16.38 -14.90 -25.18
N GLY A 30 16.35 -15.61 -24.05
CA GLY A 30 17.53 -15.89 -23.22
C GLY A 30 18.13 -14.66 -22.54
N LEU A 31 17.39 -13.55 -22.50
CA LEU A 31 17.87 -12.26 -21.99
C LEU A 31 17.42 -11.97 -20.56
N PHE A 32 16.54 -12.80 -20.00
CA PHE A 32 15.92 -12.54 -18.69
C PHE A 32 16.93 -12.32 -17.57
N ALA A 33 17.87 -13.24 -17.36
CA ALA A 33 18.87 -13.12 -16.29
C ALA A 33 19.77 -11.88 -16.46
N ALA A 34 20.24 -11.63 -17.69
CA ALA A 34 21.04 -10.45 -18.02
C ALA A 34 20.24 -9.16 -17.78
N TYR A 35 18.96 -9.13 -18.16
CA TYR A 35 18.09 -7.96 -18.03
C TYR A 35 17.89 -7.59 -16.56
N GLN A 36 17.66 -8.60 -15.72
CA GLN A 36 17.45 -8.41 -14.29
C GLN A 36 18.69 -7.89 -13.54
N ILE A 37 19.89 -8.21 -14.02
CA ILE A 37 21.16 -7.76 -13.44
C ILE A 37 21.61 -6.42 -14.04
N GLY A 38 20.91 -5.93 -15.08
CA GLY A 38 21.28 -4.72 -15.82
C GLY A 38 22.48 -4.92 -16.77
N GLY A 39 22.80 -6.17 -17.12
CA GLY A 39 23.90 -6.55 -18.00
C GLY A 39 23.52 -6.66 -19.48
N VAL A 40 22.36 -6.13 -19.88
CA VAL A 40 21.88 -6.16 -21.27
C VAL A 40 22.41 -4.95 -22.02
N ASP A 41 22.78 -5.17 -23.28
CA ASP A 41 23.20 -4.11 -24.19
C ASP A 41 22.14 -3.00 -24.30
N GLU A 42 22.59 -1.75 -24.33
CA GLU A 42 21.75 -0.55 -24.34
C GLU A 42 20.74 -0.56 -25.52
N ASN A 43 21.13 -1.12 -26.66
CA ASN A 43 20.26 -1.22 -27.84
C ASN A 43 19.14 -2.26 -27.64
N ILE A 44 19.42 -3.35 -26.94
CA ILE A 44 18.43 -4.37 -26.58
C ILE A 44 17.48 -3.79 -25.52
N ARG A 45 18.00 -3.09 -24.52
CA ARG A 45 17.18 -2.40 -23.51
C ARG A 45 16.26 -1.36 -24.14
N ALA A 46 16.79 -0.50 -25.02
CA ALA A 46 16.01 0.50 -25.75
C ALA A 46 14.97 -0.13 -26.70
N SER A 47 15.22 -1.34 -27.21
CA SER A 47 14.26 -2.08 -28.04
C SER A 47 13.16 -2.70 -27.18
N PHE A 48 13.50 -3.22 -26.01
CA PHE A 48 12.56 -3.77 -25.04
C PHE A 48 11.68 -2.67 -24.43
N ASP A 49 12.23 -1.51 -24.09
CA ASP A 49 11.47 -0.35 -23.59
C ASP A 49 10.41 0.14 -24.59
N LYS A 50 10.65 -0.01 -25.90
CA LYS A 50 9.65 0.30 -26.93
C LYS A 50 8.49 -0.70 -26.95
N LEU A 51 8.75 -1.96 -26.63
CA LEU A 51 7.73 -3.01 -26.55
C LEU A 51 6.93 -2.90 -25.25
N CYS A 52 7.63 -2.56 -24.16
CA CYS A 52 7.15 -2.69 -22.79
C CYS A 52 7.54 -1.47 -21.92
N PRO A 53 6.97 -0.26 -22.18
CA PRO A 53 7.44 0.99 -21.56
C PRO A 53 7.26 1.06 -20.04
N THR A 54 6.41 0.19 -19.49
CA THR A 54 6.07 0.17 -18.06
C THR A 54 6.75 -0.95 -17.29
N TYR A 55 7.52 -1.82 -17.97
CA TYR A 55 8.06 -3.04 -17.39
C TYR A 55 8.92 -2.75 -16.14
N ASP A 56 9.90 -1.85 -16.23
CA ASP A 56 10.77 -1.49 -15.11
C ASP A 56 10.00 -0.92 -13.92
N ARG A 57 8.88 -0.24 -14.17
CA ARG A 57 8.04 0.36 -13.14
C ARG A 57 7.19 -0.66 -12.40
N VAL A 58 6.73 -1.70 -13.09
CA VAL A 58 5.83 -2.71 -12.52
C VAL A 58 6.56 -3.98 -12.06
N SER A 59 7.73 -4.25 -12.63
CA SER A 59 8.53 -5.45 -12.34
C SER A 59 8.82 -5.62 -10.84
N PRO A 60 9.26 -4.60 -10.07
CA PRO A 60 9.49 -4.75 -8.64
C PRO A 60 8.25 -5.18 -7.85
N VAL A 61 7.06 -4.75 -8.28
CA VAL A 61 5.79 -5.09 -7.62
C VAL A 61 5.44 -6.55 -7.85
N PHE A 62 5.63 -7.07 -9.07
CA PHE A 62 5.30 -8.45 -9.43
C PHE A 62 6.38 -9.46 -9.03
N ARG A 63 7.65 -9.06 -8.98
CA ARG A 63 8.78 -9.92 -8.63
C ARG A 63 8.75 -10.43 -7.19
N ASN A 64 8.26 -9.60 -6.26
CA ASN A 64 8.06 -9.98 -4.85
C ASN A 64 6.95 -11.03 -4.66
N ILE A 65 6.06 -11.18 -5.64
CA ILE A 65 4.94 -12.14 -5.61
C ILE A 65 5.34 -13.47 -6.28
N SER A 66 6.29 -13.43 -7.23
CA SER A 66 6.73 -14.57 -8.04
C SER A 66 7.96 -15.31 -7.51
N SER A 67 8.61 -14.83 -6.45
CA SER A 67 9.78 -15.48 -5.85
C SER A 67 9.36 -16.66 -4.95
N ASP A 68 8.84 -17.71 -5.57
CA ASP A 68 8.85 -19.08 -5.06
C ASP A 68 10.06 -19.71 -5.76
N GLU A 69 11.24 -19.61 -5.15
CA GLU A 69 12.54 -19.93 -5.78
C GLU A 69 12.56 -21.38 -6.31
N GLU A 70 12.75 -21.52 -7.63
CA GLU A 70 13.23 -22.73 -8.28
C GLU A 70 14.67 -22.96 -7.78
N VAL A 71 14.82 -23.94 -6.90
CA VAL A 71 16.13 -24.43 -6.45
C VAL A 71 16.75 -25.20 -7.62
N GLU A 72 17.82 -24.66 -8.21
CA GLU A 72 18.73 -25.41 -9.06
C GLU A 72 19.33 -26.55 -8.23
N ILE A 73 18.92 -27.79 -8.52
CA ILE A 73 19.54 -28.99 -7.94
C ILE A 73 20.75 -29.29 -8.83
N GLU A 74 21.94 -28.98 -8.33
CA GLU A 74 23.18 -29.52 -8.87
C GLU A 74 23.14 -31.05 -8.76
N ASP A 75 23.09 -31.67 -9.92
CA ASP A 75 23.08 -33.11 -10.16
C ASP A 75 24.47 -33.69 -9.90
N GLU A 76 24.76 -34.08 -8.66
CA GLU A 76 25.72 -35.14 -8.36
C GLU A 76 25.35 -35.84 -7.05
N SER A 77 24.74 -37.03 -7.14
CA SER A 77 25.00 -38.19 -6.26
C SER A 77 23.93 -39.28 -6.45
N ASP A 78 24.33 -40.40 -7.05
CA ASP A 78 23.63 -41.69 -7.00
C ASP A 78 23.49 -42.15 -5.54
N ASP A 79 22.30 -41.97 -4.95
CA ASP A 79 21.88 -42.74 -3.78
C ASP A 79 20.37 -43.00 -3.91
N ASP A 80 20.00 -44.28 -4.07
CA ASP A 80 18.64 -44.80 -4.25
C ASP A 80 17.78 -44.63 -2.98
N THR A 81 17.61 -43.39 -2.54
CA THR A 81 16.81 -43.03 -1.37
C THR A 81 15.43 -42.55 -1.80
N ASP A 82 14.45 -43.46 -1.66
CA ASP A 82 12.99 -43.29 -1.61
C ASP A 82 12.43 -41.87 -1.93
N TRP A 83 12.31 -41.60 -3.23
CA TRP A 83 11.74 -40.40 -3.86
C TRP A 83 10.38 -39.95 -3.29
N GLU A 84 9.57 -40.90 -2.78
CA GLU A 84 8.26 -40.58 -2.18
C GLU A 84 8.39 -39.88 -0.82
N GLN A 85 9.40 -40.22 -0.02
CA GLN A 85 9.59 -39.62 1.29
C GLN A 85 10.13 -38.18 1.19
N CYS A 86 10.97 -37.91 0.19
CA CYS A 86 11.46 -36.57 -0.11
C CYS A 86 10.33 -35.64 -0.60
N SER A 87 9.47 -36.14 -1.50
CA SER A 87 8.30 -35.40 -2.00
C SER A 87 7.32 -35.02 -0.89
N ARG A 88 7.08 -35.92 0.08
CA ARG A 88 6.16 -35.69 1.19
C ARG A 88 6.66 -34.61 2.15
N LYS A 89 7.96 -34.61 2.47
CA LYS A 89 8.60 -33.58 3.33
C LYS A 89 8.59 -32.20 2.68
N MET A 90 8.79 -32.12 1.36
CA MET A 90 8.72 -30.86 0.61
C MET A 90 7.29 -30.30 0.59
N ALA A 91 6.28 -31.16 0.43
CA ALA A 91 4.87 -30.76 0.48
C ALA A 91 4.47 -30.22 1.87
N GLU A 92 4.85 -30.91 2.96
CA GLU A 92 4.57 -30.43 4.33
C GLU A 92 5.24 -29.09 4.64
N LYS A 93 6.48 -28.88 4.17
CA LYS A 93 7.20 -27.63 4.36
C LYS A 93 6.55 -26.48 3.59
N LYS A 94 6.06 -26.72 2.37
CA LYS A 94 5.27 -25.74 1.58
C LYS A 94 3.94 -25.41 2.25
N VAL A 95 3.23 -26.39 2.78
CA VAL A 95 1.96 -26.17 3.50
C VAL A 95 2.17 -25.31 4.75
N ARG A 96 3.24 -25.56 5.52
CA ARG A 96 3.55 -24.76 6.71
C ARG A 96 3.95 -23.32 6.36
N ALA A 97 4.78 -23.13 5.34
CA ALA A 97 5.18 -21.80 4.85
C ALA A 97 3.98 -21.03 4.27
N ALA A 98 3.06 -21.69 3.58
CA ALA A 98 1.84 -21.07 3.09
C ALA A 98 0.88 -20.67 4.22
N ALA A 99 0.78 -21.48 5.27
CA ALA A 99 0.00 -21.14 6.47
C ALA A 99 0.60 -19.94 7.22
N GLU A 100 1.92 -19.91 7.39
CA GLU A 100 2.63 -18.79 8.02
C GLU A 100 2.49 -17.49 7.19
N LYS A 101 2.66 -17.55 5.86
CA LYS A 101 2.44 -16.39 4.96
C LYS A 101 0.99 -15.89 5.00
N LYS A 102 0.01 -16.79 5.04
CA LYS A 102 -1.41 -16.41 5.13
C LYS A 102 -1.72 -15.66 6.43
N VAL A 103 -1.12 -16.09 7.55
CA VAL A 103 -1.26 -15.40 8.84
C VAL A 103 -0.68 -14.00 8.78
N CYS A 104 0.52 -13.81 8.21
CA CYS A 104 1.13 -12.49 8.08
C CYS A 104 0.30 -11.52 7.23
N ILE A 105 -0.28 -11.98 6.11
CA ILE A 105 -1.16 -11.16 5.27
C ILE A 105 -2.44 -10.76 6.02
N GLU A 106 -3.05 -11.69 6.75
CA GLU A 106 -4.25 -11.41 7.56
C GLU A 106 -3.97 -10.41 8.69
N ASP A 107 -2.78 -10.46 9.30
CA ASP A 107 -2.37 -9.53 10.35
C ASP A 107 -2.11 -8.12 9.80
N ASP A 108 -1.45 -8.01 8.63
CA ASP A 108 -1.23 -6.73 7.95
C ASP A 108 -2.57 -6.08 7.54
N GLU A 109 -3.53 -6.85 7.02
CA GLU A 109 -4.86 -6.36 6.68
C GLU A 109 -5.65 -5.88 7.92
N ARG A 110 -5.48 -6.54 9.07
CA ARG A 110 -6.09 -6.10 10.34
C ARG A 110 -5.47 -4.80 10.83
N HIS A 111 -4.14 -4.70 10.78
CA HIS A 111 -3.43 -3.50 11.21
C HIS A 111 -3.83 -2.30 10.36
N HIS A 112 -3.82 -2.45 9.04
CA HIS A 112 -4.23 -1.39 8.12
C HIS A 112 -5.67 -0.94 8.35
N ARG A 113 -6.59 -1.88 8.60
CA ARG A 113 -7.99 -1.56 8.91
C ARG A 113 -8.11 -0.77 10.22
N GLN A 114 -7.33 -1.14 11.24
CA GLN A 114 -7.31 -0.42 12.50
C GLN A 114 -6.79 1.02 12.33
N GLU A 115 -5.71 1.22 11.59
CA GLU A 115 -5.17 2.55 11.28
C GLU A 115 -6.20 3.44 10.56
N LEU A 116 -6.94 2.88 9.59
CA LEU A 116 -8.01 3.61 8.90
C LEU A 116 -9.12 4.04 9.87
N PHE A 117 -9.52 3.15 10.79
CA PHE A 117 -10.51 3.49 11.81
C PHE A 117 -10.01 4.59 12.77
N GLU A 118 -8.74 4.56 13.18
CA GLU A 118 -8.15 5.58 14.04
C GLU A 118 -8.08 6.94 13.32
N CYS A 119 -7.70 6.95 12.04
CA CYS A 119 -7.72 8.16 11.21
C CYS A 119 -9.14 8.73 11.08
N GLU A 120 -10.13 7.88 10.79
CA GLU A 120 -11.53 8.30 10.66
C GLU A 120 -12.07 8.87 11.97
N LEU A 121 -11.78 8.21 13.10
CA LEU A 121 -12.17 8.69 14.43
C LEU A 121 -11.51 10.03 14.75
N GLY A 122 -10.22 10.18 14.45
CA GLY A 122 -9.48 11.43 14.61
C GLY A 122 -10.10 12.57 13.80
N ALA A 123 -10.40 12.33 12.52
CA ALA A 123 -11.05 13.30 11.65
C ALA A 123 -12.43 13.72 12.18
N LYS A 124 -13.25 12.77 12.63
CA LYS A 124 -14.57 13.07 13.23
C LYS A 124 -14.47 13.88 14.52
N ARG A 125 -13.47 13.60 15.37
CA ARG A 125 -13.22 14.38 16.58
C ARG A 125 -12.81 15.82 16.26
N LEU A 126 -11.93 16.02 15.29
CA LEU A 126 -11.51 17.35 14.84
C LEU A 126 -12.69 18.11 14.22
N GLN A 127 -13.49 17.44 13.39
CA GLN A 127 -14.70 18.04 12.81
C GLN A 127 -15.66 18.53 13.90
N ALA A 128 -15.95 17.71 14.91
CA ALA A 128 -16.81 18.09 16.02
C ALA A 128 -16.24 19.28 16.83
N GLN A 129 -14.92 19.35 17.02
CA GLN A 129 -14.28 20.49 17.68
C GLN A 129 -14.45 21.78 16.86
N VAL A 130 -14.24 21.71 15.54
CA VAL A 130 -14.46 22.84 14.64
C VAL A 130 -15.91 23.31 14.69
N ASP A 131 -16.87 22.38 14.64
CA ASP A 131 -18.30 22.70 14.69
C ASP A 131 -18.69 23.39 16.00
N ILE A 132 -18.13 22.93 17.14
CA ILE A 132 -18.33 23.56 18.46
C ILE A 132 -17.78 24.99 18.48
N VAL A 133 -16.55 25.18 17.97
CA VAL A 133 -15.93 26.51 17.91
C VAL A 133 -16.74 27.44 17.01
N TYR A 134 -17.14 26.96 15.84
CA TYR A 134 -17.96 27.71 14.89
C TYR A 134 -19.31 28.11 15.50
N ALA A 135 -20.02 27.17 16.13
CA ALA A 135 -21.29 27.45 16.81
C ALA A 135 -21.12 28.47 17.93
N ARG A 136 -20.01 28.41 18.68
CA ARG A 136 -19.69 29.39 19.73
C ARG A 136 -19.46 30.78 19.16
N VAL A 137 -18.62 30.90 18.15
CA VAL A 137 -18.30 32.18 17.49
C VAL A 137 -19.57 32.80 16.90
N LEU A 138 -20.38 32.01 16.20
CA LEU A 138 -21.64 32.47 15.62
C LEU A 138 -22.64 32.89 16.71
N GLY A 139 -22.73 32.14 17.81
CA GLY A 139 -23.58 32.47 18.95
C GLY A 139 -23.19 33.80 19.59
N ARG A 140 -21.89 34.03 19.81
CA ARG A 140 -21.38 35.30 20.31
C ARG A 140 -21.72 36.47 19.40
N GLN A 141 -21.48 36.32 18.09
CA GLN A 141 -21.80 37.37 17.12
C GLN A 141 -23.28 37.75 17.18
N LYS A 142 -24.18 36.77 17.22
CA LYS A 142 -25.63 37.03 17.32
C LYS A 142 -26.05 37.76 18.60
N LEU A 143 -25.38 37.50 19.72
CA LEU A 143 -25.67 38.19 20.98
C LEU A 143 -25.18 39.65 20.94
N LEU A 144 -23.99 39.88 20.40
CA LEU A 144 -23.44 41.23 20.20
C LEU A 144 -24.31 42.04 19.23
N ASP A 145 -24.70 41.45 18.10
CA ASP A 145 -25.61 42.08 17.13
C ASP A 145 -27.00 42.38 17.75
N GLY A 146 -27.41 41.59 18.74
CA GLY A 146 -28.61 41.81 19.53
C GLY A 146 -28.49 42.86 20.64
N GLY A 147 -27.33 43.51 20.78
CA GLY A 147 -27.08 44.56 21.77
C GLY A 147 -26.73 44.05 23.18
N VAL A 148 -26.43 42.76 23.34
CA VAL A 148 -25.94 42.23 24.62
C VAL A 148 -24.52 42.74 24.87
N PRO A 149 -24.22 43.32 26.03
CA PRO A 149 -22.88 43.83 26.32
C PRO A 149 -21.87 42.68 26.35
N GLU A 150 -20.67 42.94 25.85
CA GLU A 150 -19.60 41.95 25.66
C GLU A 150 -19.26 41.19 26.95
N GLU A 151 -19.27 41.85 28.10
CA GLU A 151 -19.06 41.24 29.42
C GLU A 151 -20.06 40.11 29.72
N GLU A 152 -21.35 40.33 29.42
CA GLU A 152 -22.39 39.32 29.63
C GLU A 152 -22.23 38.15 28.64
N VAL A 153 -21.84 38.44 27.39
CA VAL A 153 -21.54 37.42 26.39
C VAL A 153 -20.33 36.58 26.81
N ASP A 154 -19.26 37.20 27.33
CA ASP A 154 -18.07 36.53 27.86
C ASP A 154 -18.35 35.66 29.07
N ARG A 155 -19.26 36.11 29.95
CA ARG A 155 -19.67 35.35 31.13
C ARG A 155 -20.38 34.04 30.75
N VAL A 156 -21.24 34.08 29.73
CA VAL A 156 -22.07 32.92 29.31
C VAL A 156 -21.37 32.06 28.26
N MET A 157 -20.61 32.67 27.36
CA MET A 157 -19.92 32.00 26.26
C MET A 157 -18.48 32.51 26.11
N PRO A 158 -17.55 32.04 26.97
CA PRO A 158 -16.16 32.50 26.94
C PRO A 158 -15.52 32.32 25.56
N ALA A 159 -14.65 33.26 25.19
CA ALA A 159 -13.85 33.13 23.98
C ALA A 159 -13.06 31.81 23.98
N PRO A 160 -12.96 31.11 22.83
CA PRO A 160 -12.06 29.98 22.72
C PRO A 160 -10.64 30.48 23.04
N ALA A 161 -9.95 29.79 23.96
CA ALA A 161 -8.62 30.19 24.39
C ALA A 161 -7.70 30.33 23.16
N ALA A 162 -7.35 31.57 22.83
CA ALA A 162 -6.28 31.82 21.88
C ALA A 162 -5.01 31.24 22.50
N GLY A 163 -4.40 30.25 21.85
CA GLY A 163 -3.07 29.78 22.22
C GLY A 163 -2.18 31.01 22.41
N GLY A 164 -1.60 31.15 23.60
CA GLY A 164 -1.03 32.38 24.09
C GLY A 164 -0.09 33.04 23.08
N CYS A 165 -0.49 34.21 22.58
CA CYS A 165 0.47 35.17 22.04
C CYS A 165 1.22 35.73 23.25
N CYS A 166 2.35 35.09 23.57
CA CYS A 166 3.36 35.66 24.44
C CYS A 166 3.93 36.90 23.75
N SER A 167 3.37 38.07 24.05
CA SER A 167 4.02 39.34 23.78
C SER A 167 5.14 39.51 24.80
N SER A 168 6.36 39.09 24.44
CA SER A 168 7.57 39.52 25.13
C SER A 168 7.88 40.94 24.68
N GLY A 169 7.86 41.87 25.63
CA GLY A 169 8.23 43.28 25.45
C GLY A 169 9.73 43.52 25.41
#